data_AF-A0AAX6NCM2-F1
#
_entry.id   AF-A0AAX6NCM2-F1
#
_cell.length_a   1.000
_cell.length_b   1.000
_cell.length_c   1.000
_cell.angle_alpha   90.00
_cell.angle_beta   90.00
_cell.angle_gamma   90.00
#
_symmetry.space_group_name_H-M   'P 1'
#
loop_
_entity.id
_entity.type
_entity.pdbx_description
1 polymer ?
#
loop_
_entity_poly.entity_id
_entity_poly.type
_entity_poly.pdbx_seq_one_letter_code
_entity_poly.pdbx_strand_id
1 'polypeptide(L)'
;MKYLKNFTKGLIVAGLAFSLAACGSPSASTGQENQAGAKAQKELKNEYASLQKEYDNLTSEKGYIEHNDFYGFENDFNLLAKSVKSSAKFEINDSEDIETQLKDLKKDINSLTEKNALKAEKRLKSPETVYKATIMEHLHVALEAADMSNNKQNELAKFQNLHGSDSSPSVDEIDKDVTSRLKMLEIFPKNRLDTFKEEIKKHKSNFSNEQIDDMNSILQNLSSSLESQASVLGQFKKFRINDGTSVEDYMDRAQTDFQDASDKVTDLESDLGVVYEEDDSY
;
A
#
# COMPACT_ATOMS: atom_id res chain seq x y z
N MET A 1 -15.49 -29.80 -14.29
CA MET A 1 -14.20 -30.41 -13.85
C MET A 1 -13.06 -29.72 -14.57
N LYS A 2 -11.97 -29.43 -13.82
CA LYS A 2 -10.64 -28.91 -14.24
C LYS A 2 -10.60 -27.38 -14.46
N TYR A 3 -9.84 -26.54 -13.74
CA TYR A 3 -8.86 -26.69 -12.66
C TYR A 3 -9.00 -25.50 -11.69
N LEU A 4 -9.42 -25.76 -10.45
CA LEU A 4 -9.17 -24.86 -9.32
C LEU A 4 -7.82 -25.29 -8.73
N LYS A 5 -6.76 -24.52 -9.02
CA LYS A 5 -5.54 -24.57 -8.20
C LYS A 5 -5.63 -23.43 -7.21
N ASN A 6 -6.24 -23.72 -6.06
CA ASN A 6 -6.08 -22.91 -4.86
C ASN A 6 -4.60 -22.99 -4.45
N PHE A 7 -3.80 -22.01 -4.83
CA PHE A 7 -2.52 -21.78 -4.19
C PHE A 7 -2.79 -21.02 -2.89
N THR A 8 -3.02 -21.78 -1.82
CA THR A 8 -2.80 -21.30 -0.45
C THR A 8 -1.35 -20.83 -0.35
N LYS A 9 -1.11 -19.52 -0.52
CA LYS A 9 0.16 -18.87 -0.21
C LYS A 9 0.37 -18.96 1.31
N GLY A 10 1.01 -20.04 1.74
CA GLY A 10 1.43 -20.23 3.12
C GLY A 10 2.55 -19.25 3.44
N LEU A 11 2.23 -18.29 4.31
CA LEU A 11 3.17 -17.37 4.95
C LEU A 11 4.25 -18.21 5.66
N ILE A 12 5.50 -18.19 5.20
CA ILE A 12 6.62 -18.75 5.96
C ILE A 12 6.94 -17.74 7.06
N VAL A 13 6.27 -17.89 8.21
CA VAL A 13 6.64 -17.19 9.44
C VAL A 13 7.92 -17.84 9.95
N ALA A 14 9.07 -17.28 9.61
CA ALA A 14 10.34 -17.62 10.26
C ALA A 14 10.38 -16.96 11.66
N GLY A 15 9.58 -17.51 12.59
CA GLY A 15 9.62 -17.13 14.00
C GLY A 15 10.88 -17.67 14.66
N LEU A 16 11.96 -16.90 14.66
CA LEU A 16 13.13 -17.19 15.50
C LEU A 16 12.89 -16.63 16.91
N ALA A 17 12.30 -17.46 17.76
CA ALA A 17 12.30 -17.25 19.20
C ALA A 17 13.74 -17.37 19.72
N PHE A 18 14.33 -16.26 20.19
CA PHE A 18 15.56 -16.30 20.98
C PHE A 18 15.19 -16.28 22.46
N SER A 19 15.40 -17.41 23.14
CA SER A 19 15.49 -17.44 24.58
C SER A 19 16.75 -16.68 25.00
N LEU A 20 16.55 -15.51 25.61
CA LEU A 20 17.61 -14.75 26.27
C LEU A 20 18.04 -15.51 27.53
N ALA A 21 19.16 -16.22 27.43
CA ALA A 21 19.96 -16.58 28.60
C ALA A 21 21.26 -15.81 28.56
N ALA A 22 21.40 -14.82 29.45
CA ALA A 22 22.70 -14.43 30.01
C ALA A 22 22.50 -13.55 31.26
N CYS A 23 22.61 -14.17 32.43
CA CYS A 23 23.07 -13.49 33.65
C CYS A 23 24.58 -13.26 33.53
N GLY A 24 25.00 -11.99 33.64
CA GLY A 24 26.25 -11.52 34.26
C GLY A 24 27.61 -11.96 33.69
N SER A 25 28.27 -11.07 32.94
CA SER A 25 29.60 -10.47 33.26
C SER A 25 30.09 -9.57 32.11
N PRO A 26 30.80 -8.46 32.39
CA PRO A 26 31.11 -7.44 31.40
C PRO A 26 32.44 -7.71 30.68
N SER A 27 32.45 -7.63 29.34
CA SER A 27 33.56 -7.29 28.41
C SER A 27 33.56 -8.19 27.15
N ALA A 28 32.70 -7.93 26.16
CA ALA A 28 32.74 -8.59 24.85
C ALA A 28 32.05 -7.81 23.70
N SER A 29 32.03 -6.46 23.74
CA SER A 29 31.15 -5.68 22.83
C SER A 29 31.53 -5.76 21.34
N THR A 30 32.82 -5.88 20.99
CA THR A 30 33.26 -5.85 19.58
C THR A 30 33.05 -7.18 18.83
N GLY A 31 33.06 -8.32 19.52
CA GLY A 31 32.85 -9.64 18.89
C GLY A 31 31.39 -9.94 18.56
N GLN A 32 30.45 -9.50 19.41
CA GLN A 32 29.02 -9.70 19.20
C GLN A 32 28.45 -8.76 18.12
N GLU A 33 28.91 -7.51 18.04
CA GLU A 33 28.43 -6.57 17.01
C GLU A 33 28.82 -6.99 15.59
N ASN A 34 30.04 -7.47 15.38
CA ASN A 34 30.47 -7.97 14.06
C ASN A 34 29.67 -9.21 13.63
N GLN A 35 29.37 -10.13 14.56
CA GLN A 35 28.51 -11.28 14.27
C GLN A 35 27.06 -10.87 13.94
N ALA A 36 26.50 -9.90 14.68
CA ALA A 36 25.17 -9.37 14.40
C ALA A 36 25.11 -8.67 13.04
N GLY A 37 26.14 -7.88 12.69
CA GLY A 37 26.25 -7.22 11.39
C GLY A 37 26.37 -8.19 10.21
N ALA A 38 27.19 -9.24 10.35
CA ALA A 38 27.30 -10.30 9.34
C ALA A 38 25.97 -11.06 9.15
N LYS A 39 25.24 -11.33 10.25
CA LYS A 39 23.91 -11.93 10.18
C LYS A 39 22.90 -11.01 9.48
N ALA A 40 22.89 -9.72 9.81
CA ALA A 40 22.04 -8.73 9.16
C ALA A 40 22.33 -8.63 7.65
N GLN A 41 23.61 -8.66 7.26
CA GLN A 41 24.02 -8.66 5.86
C GLN A 41 23.51 -9.91 5.12
N LYS A 42 23.51 -11.07 5.78
CA LYS A 42 22.94 -12.30 5.22
C LYS A 42 21.43 -12.19 5.06
N GLU A 43 20.73 -11.62 6.03
CA GLU A 43 19.28 -11.44 5.96
C GLU A 43 18.87 -10.53 4.80
N LEU A 44 19.48 -9.35 4.66
CA LEU A 44 19.21 -8.42 3.56
C LEU A 44 19.44 -9.07 2.17
N LYS A 45 20.46 -9.93 2.06
CA LYS A 45 20.72 -10.70 0.83
C LYS A 45 19.66 -11.78 0.58
N ASN A 46 19.12 -12.40 1.63
CA ASN A 46 18.03 -13.35 1.50
C ASN A 46 16.74 -12.65 1.06
N GLU A 47 16.41 -11.49 1.63
CA GLU A 47 15.26 -10.68 1.22
C GLU A 47 15.37 -10.28 -0.26
N TYR A 48 16.55 -9.80 -0.68
CA TYR A 48 16.81 -9.53 -2.09
C TYR A 48 16.65 -10.77 -2.98
N ALA A 49 17.13 -11.94 -2.53
CA ALA A 49 16.99 -13.17 -3.30
C ALA A 49 15.53 -13.63 -3.41
N SER A 50 14.72 -13.41 -2.36
CA SER A 50 13.27 -13.63 -2.39
C SER A 50 12.60 -12.71 -3.40
N LEU A 51 12.91 -11.41 -3.37
CA LEU A 51 12.41 -10.42 -4.32
C LEU A 51 12.77 -10.75 -5.76
N GLN A 52 14.03 -11.13 -6.02
CA GLN A 52 14.47 -11.54 -7.36
C GLN A 52 13.73 -12.79 -7.84
N LYS A 53 13.52 -13.78 -6.95
CA LYS A 53 12.75 -14.98 -7.28
C LYS A 53 11.29 -14.65 -7.58
N GLU A 54 10.70 -13.70 -6.86
CA GLU A 54 9.33 -13.25 -7.14
C GLU A 54 9.23 -12.59 -8.52
N TYR A 55 10.16 -11.68 -8.85
CA TYR A 55 10.26 -11.10 -10.19
C TYR A 55 10.34 -12.17 -11.29
N ASP A 56 11.24 -13.15 -11.14
CA ASP A 56 11.41 -14.24 -12.09
C ASP A 56 10.11 -15.05 -12.26
N ASN A 57 9.37 -15.29 -11.17
CA ASN A 57 8.10 -16.01 -11.24
C ASN A 57 7.01 -15.20 -11.96
N LEU A 58 6.86 -13.92 -11.59
CA LEU A 58 5.83 -13.03 -12.14
C LEU A 58 6.04 -12.78 -13.65
N THR A 59 7.29 -12.80 -14.12
CA THR A 59 7.63 -12.58 -15.54
C THR A 59 7.76 -13.86 -16.35
N SER A 60 7.84 -15.04 -15.73
CA SER A 60 8.16 -16.31 -16.41
C SER A 60 7.26 -16.69 -17.59
N GLU A 61 5.97 -16.34 -17.56
CA GLU A 61 5.02 -16.67 -18.62
C GLU A 61 4.90 -15.57 -19.69
N LYS A 62 4.88 -14.31 -19.28
CA LYS A 62 4.51 -13.17 -20.15
C LYS A 62 5.64 -12.19 -20.43
N GLY A 63 6.75 -12.28 -19.71
CA GLY A 63 7.87 -11.34 -19.79
C GLY A 63 7.62 -9.99 -19.12
N TYR A 64 6.49 -9.79 -18.44
CA TYR A 64 6.13 -8.59 -17.68
C TYR A 64 5.29 -8.97 -16.44
N ILE A 65 5.25 -8.08 -15.45
CA ILE A 65 4.43 -8.25 -14.24
C ILE A 65 3.01 -7.75 -14.50
N GLU A 66 2.00 -8.57 -14.20
CA GLU A 66 0.61 -8.12 -14.32
C GLU A 66 0.30 -6.99 -13.34
N HIS A 67 -0.59 -6.08 -13.73
CA HIS A 67 -0.95 -4.90 -12.94
C HIS A 67 -1.31 -5.23 -11.47
N ASN A 68 -2.06 -6.30 -11.25
CA ASN A 68 -2.51 -6.68 -9.91
C ASN A 68 -1.38 -7.21 -9.02
N ASP A 69 -0.33 -7.79 -9.61
CA ASP A 69 0.82 -8.30 -8.86
C ASP A 69 1.92 -7.23 -8.68
N PHE A 70 1.90 -6.19 -9.52
CA PHE A 70 2.94 -5.16 -9.52
C PHE A 70 3.03 -4.41 -8.19
N TYR A 71 1.91 -4.01 -7.59
CA TYR A 71 1.95 -3.23 -6.34
C TYR A 71 2.57 -4.00 -5.17
N GLY A 72 2.29 -5.31 -5.03
CA GLY A 72 2.90 -6.13 -3.99
C GLY A 72 4.42 -6.27 -4.19
N PHE A 73 4.85 -6.49 -5.43
CA PHE A 73 6.27 -6.53 -5.78
C PHE A 73 6.98 -5.18 -5.55
N GLU A 74 6.35 -4.08 -5.97
CA GLU A 74 6.83 -2.71 -5.78
C GLU A 74 6.97 -2.37 -4.29
N ASN A 75 6.01 -2.74 -3.46
CA ASN A 75 6.07 -2.56 -2.02
C ASN A 75 7.29 -3.27 -1.40
N ASP A 76 7.56 -4.53 -1.78
CA ASP A 76 8.71 -5.27 -1.27
C ASP A 76 10.04 -4.68 -1.73
N PHE A 77 10.10 -4.27 -3.00
CA PHE A 77 11.24 -3.54 -3.53
C PHE A 77 11.49 -2.24 -2.74
N ASN A 78 10.45 -1.42 -2.59
CA ASN A 78 10.52 -0.13 -1.90
C ASN A 78 10.92 -0.29 -0.44
N LEU A 79 10.41 -1.31 0.25
CA LEU A 79 10.77 -1.60 1.63
C LEU A 79 12.26 -1.92 1.75
N LEU A 80 12.77 -2.80 0.88
CA LEU A 80 14.18 -3.16 0.88
C LEU A 80 15.07 -1.96 0.50
N ALA A 81 14.74 -1.24 -0.56
CA ALA A 81 15.45 -0.05 -1.02
C ALA A 81 15.52 1.04 0.06
N LYS A 82 14.38 1.37 0.68
CA LYS A 82 14.29 2.37 1.76
C LYS A 82 15.07 1.93 2.99
N SER A 83 15.03 0.64 3.35
CA SER A 83 15.77 0.12 4.50
C SER A 83 17.28 0.30 4.38
N VAL A 84 17.83 0.12 3.16
CA VAL A 84 19.26 0.26 2.88
C VAL A 84 19.66 1.68 2.46
N LYS A 85 18.70 2.59 2.32
CA LYS A 85 18.87 3.95 1.78
C LYS A 85 19.41 3.94 0.35
N SER A 86 18.92 3.01 -0.47
CA SER A 86 19.16 3.00 -1.91
C SER A 86 18.35 4.12 -2.56
N SER A 87 18.88 4.67 -3.65
CA SER A 87 18.14 5.57 -4.55
C SER A 87 17.38 4.83 -5.64
N ALA A 88 17.51 3.50 -5.71
CA ALA A 88 16.82 2.69 -6.70
C ALA A 88 15.30 2.80 -6.47
N LYS A 89 14.58 3.09 -7.55
CA LYS A 89 13.12 3.28 -7.57
C LYS A 89 12.62 2.99 -8.98
N PHE A 90 11.47 2.36 -9.10
CA PHE A 90 10.86 2.18 -10.41
C PHE A 90 10.36 3.54 -10.91
N GLU A 91 10.70 3.87 -12.16
CA GLU A 91 10.12 5.01 -12.86
C GLU A 91 8.87 4.57 -13.63
N ILE A 92 8.89 3.34 -14.15
CA ILE A 92 7.81 2.75 -14.93
C ILE A 92 7.73 1.24 -14.67
N ASN A 93 6.53 0.66 -14.78
CA ASN A 93 6.34 -0.79 -14.80
C ASN A 93 6.76 -1.35 -16.16
N ASP A 94 8.06 -1.35 -16.43
CA ASP A 94 8.72 -1.93 -17.60
C ASP A 94 9.86 -2.85 -17.16
N SER A 95 10.02 -3.98 -17.84
CA SER A 95 10.98 -5.00 -17.45
C SER A 95 12.43 -4.50 -17.48
N GLU A 96 12.81 -3.61 -18.41
CA GLU A 96 14.17 -3.07 -18.48
C GLU A 96 14.47 -2.13 -17.30
N ASP A 97 13.51 -1.29 -16.92
CA ASP A 97 13.62 -0.46 -15.72
C ASP A 97 13.70 -1.34 -14.47
N ILE A 98 12.77 -2.28 -14.31
CA ILE A 98 12.74 -3.16 -13.12
C ILE A 98 14.06 -3.91 -12.94
N GLU A 99 14.62 -4.50 -14.00
CA GLU A 99 15.90 -5.21 -13.94
C GLU A 99 17.07 -4.27 -13.59
N THR A 100 17.04 -3.04 -14.09
CA THR A 100 18.04 -2.02 -13.78
C THR A 100 17.98 -1.67 -12.30
N GLN A 101 16.79 -1.37 -11.76
CA GLN A 101 16.62 -1.01 -10.36
C GLN A 101 16.96 -2.17 -9.41
N LEU A 102 16.60 -3.42 -9.77
CA LEU A 102 17.01 -4.61 -9.01
C LEU A 102 18.54 -4.75 -8.93
N LYS A 103 19.23 -4.51 -10.05
CA LYS A 103 20.69 -4.59 -10.10
C LYS A 103 21.35 -3.51 -9.23
N ASP A 104 20.82 -2.30 -9.25
CA ASP A 104 21.32 -1.20 -8.42
C ASP A 104 21.06 -1.47 -6.93
N LEU A 105 19.87 -1.94 -6.56
CA LEU A 105 19.56 -2.35 -5.20
C LEU A 105 20.51 -3.46 -4.71
N LYS A 106 20.81 -4.46 -5.56
CA LYS A 106 21.77 -5.53 -5.25
C LYS A 106 23.16 -4.98 -4.96
N LYS A 107 23.61 -4.01 -5.75
CA LYS A 107 24.92 -3.36 -5.59
C LYS A 107 24.97 -2.62 -4.26
N ASP A 108 23.92 -1.88 -3.93
CA ASP A 108 23.82 -1.12 -2.68
C ASP A 108 23.85 -2.05 -1.46
N ILE A 109 23.06 -3.12 -1.47
CA ILE A 109 23.08 -4.15 -0.42
C ILE A 109 24.49 -4.72 -0.26
N ASN A 110 25.16 -5.08 -1.35
CA ASN A 110 26.50 -5.66 -1.30
C ASN A 110 27.59 -4.68 -0.80
N SER A 111 27.34 -3.37 -0.92
CA SER A 111 28.27 -2.32 -0.48
C SER A 111 28.18 -2.00 1.02
N LEU A 112 27.14 -2.49 1.71
CA LEU A 112 26.93 -2.21 3.12
C LEU A 112 28.08 -2.77 3.99
N THR A 113 28.61 -1.91 4.85
CA THR A 113 29.42 -2.35 5.98
C THR A 113 28.56 -3.10 6.99
N GLU A 114 29.14 -3.98 7.81
CA GLU A 114 28.41 -4.73 8.86
C GLU A 114 27.58 -3.82 9.78
N LYS A 115 28.14 -2.65 10.15
CA LYS A 115 27.45 -1.63 10.95
C LYS A 115 26.23 -1.06 10.21
N ASN A 116 26.35 -0.79 8.91
CA ASN A 116 25.25 -0.25 8.13
C ASN A 116 24.20 -1.32 7.81
N ALA A 117 24.61 -2.58 7.61
CA ALA A 117 23.73 -3.72 7.46
C ALA A 117 22.83 -3.91 8.68
N LEU A 118 23.40 -3.84 9.89
CA LEU A 118 22.63 -3.93 11.13
C LEU A 118 21.61 -2.78 11.28
N LYS A 119 21.97 -1.57 10.84
CA LYS A 119 21.01 -0.45 10.81
C LYS A 119 19.91 -0.64 9.78
N ALA A 120 20.24 -1.17 8.60
CA ALA A 120 19.27 -1.42 7.54
C ALA A 120 18.29 -2.52 7.94
N GLU A 121 18.75 -3.62 8.53
CA GLU A 121 17.88 -4.71 9.02
C GLU A 121 16.92 -4.24 10.12
N LYS A 122 17.34 -3.31 10.98
CA LYS A 122 16.44 -2.66 11.94
C LYS A 122 15.39 -1.78 11.26
N ARG A 123 15.77 -1.01 10.23
CA ARG A 123 14.82 -0.18 9.47
C ARG A 123 13.81 -1.03 8.72
N LEU A 124 14.26 -2.11 8.09
CA LEU A 124 13.43 -3.07 7.34
C LEU A 124 12.23 -3.55 8.16
N LYS A 125 12.39 -3.64 9.49
CA LYS A 125 11.35 -4.12 10.41
C LYS A 125 10.67 -3.01 11.21
N SER A 126 11.07 -1.76 11.03
CA SER A 126 10.50 -0.63 11.78
C SER A 126 9.10 -0.27 11.25
N PRO A 127 8.12 -0.01 12.14
CA PRO A 127 6.77 0.37 11.73
C PRO A 127 6.76 1.55 10.75
N GLU A 128 7.54 2.60 11.03
CA GLU A 128 7.67 3.79 10.18
C GLU A 128 8.15 3.43 8.76
N THR A 129 9.23 2.65 8.63
CA THR A 129 9.78 2.33 7.30
C THR A 129 8.83 1.43 6.52
N VAL A 130 8.21 0.44 7.18
CA VAL A 130 7.20 -0.43 6.56
C VAL A 130 6.03 0.41 6.06
N TYR A 131 5.42 1.23 6.93
CA TYR A 131 4.31 2.10 6.56
C TYR A 131 4.64 2.98 5.36
N LYS A 132 5.75 3.72 5.43
CA LYS A 132 6.17 4.64 4.36
C LYS A 132 6.61 3.94 3.07
N ALA A 133 6.80 2.63 3.05
CA ALA A 133 7.26 1.90 1.86
C ALA A 133 6.17 1.04 1.23
N THR A 134 5.23 0.52 2.03
CA THR A 134 4.25 -0.47 1.56
C THR A 134 2.80 -0.03 1.73
N ILE A 135 2.51 1.00 2.53
CA ILE A 135 1.13 1.36 2.90
C ILE A 135 0.79 2.79 2.48
N MET A 136 1.67 3.75 2.79
CA MET A 136 1.38 5.19 2.73
C MET A 136 0.80 5.61 1.37
N GLU A 137 1.45 5.26 0.25
CA GLU A 137 0.95 5.67 -1.07
C GLU A 137 -0.45 5.11 -1.36
N HIS A 138 -0.69 3.82 -1.11
CA HIS A 138 -1.99 3.20 -1.37
C HIS A 138 -3.10 3.84 -0.55
N LEU A 139 -2.79 4.16 0.71
CA LEU A 139 -3.71 4.82 1.61
C LEU A 139 -4.02 6.25 1.17
N HIS A 140 -2.99 7.05 0.85
CA HIS A 140 -3.16 8.44 0.39
C HIS A 140 -3.90 8.53 -0.93
N VAL A 141 -3.61 7.65 -1.89
CA VAL A 141 -4.36 7.57 -3.14
C VAL A 141 -5.83 7.23 -2.91
N ALA A 142 -6.13 6.32 -1.97
CA ALA A 142 -7.51 5.98 -1.63
C ALA A 142 -8.23 7.14 -0.91
N LEU A 143 -7.53 7.88 -0.05
CA LEU A 143 -8.04 9.11 0.58
C LEU A 143 -8.41 10.16 -0.46
N GLU A 144 -7.51 10.47 -1.39
CA GLU A 144 -7.77 11.44 -2.47
C GLU A 144 -8.96 11.03 -3.33
N ALA A 145 -9.10 9.73 -3.60
CA ALA A 145 -10.23 9.20 -4.35
C ALA A 145 -11.55 9.25 -3.57
N ALA A 146 -11.51 9.20 -2.23
CA ALA A 146 -12.69 9.27 -1.36
C ALA A 146 -13.08 10.72 -1.02
N ASP A 147 -12.17 11.69 -1.14
CA ASP A 147 -12.43 13.10 -0.85
C ASP A 147 -13.37 13.74 -1.88
N MET A 148 -14.63 13.96 -1.50
CA MET A 148 -15.65 14.58 -2.36
C MET A 148 -15.36 16.05 -2.71
N SER A 149 -14.40 16.70 -2.05
CA SER A 149 -13.92 18.03 -2.43
C SER A 149 -12.86 17.99 -3.55
N ASN A 150 -12.22 16.83 -3.77
CA ASN A 150 -11.18 16.65 -4.76
C ASN A 150 -11.76 16.27 -6.14
N ASN A 151 -12.17 17.27 -6.90
CA ASN A 151 -12.72 17.08 -8.26
C ASN A 151 -11.72 16.55 -9.31
N LYS A 152 -10.46 16.31 -8.96
CA LYS A 152 -9.45 15.72 -9.87
C LYS A 152 -9.32 14.22 -9.70
N GLN A 153 -9.57 13.70 -8.51
CA GLN A 153 -9.40 12.27 -8.20
C GLN A 153 -10.73 11.57 -7.89
N ASN A 154 -11.66 12.26 -7.24
CA ASN A 154 -12.94 11.70 -6.83
C ASN A 154 -13.96 11.61 -7.99
N GLU A 155 -14.52 10.43 -8.21
CA GLU A 155 -15.42 10.18 -9.33
C GLU A 155 -16.81 10.82 -9.18
N LEU A 156 -17.33 10.93 -7.97
CA LEU A 156 -18.61 11.60 -7.72
C LEU A 156 -18.48 13.12 -7.90
N ALA A 157 -17.41 13.72 -7.39
CA ALA A 157 -17.11 15.14 -7.55
C ALA A 157 -16.91 15.51 -9.02
N LYS A 158 -16.17 14.69 -9.78
CA LYS A 158 -16.04 14.86 -11.24
C LYS A 158 -17.38 14.77 -11.96
N PHE A 159 -18.24 13.81 -11.57
CA PHE A 159 -19.59 13.67 -12.13
C PHE A 159 -20.42 14.93 -11.88
N GLN A 160 -20.46 15.39 -10.63
CA GLN A 160 -21.18 16.60 -10.23
C GLN A 160 -20.64 17.84 -10.93
N ASN A 161 -19.32 17.96 -11.13
CA ASN A 161 -18.74 19.07 -11.86
C ASN A 161 -19.16 19.08 -13.34
N LEU A 162 -19.21 17.91 -13.97
CA LEU A 162 -19.59 17.76 -15.39
C LEU A 162 -21.09 18.02 -15.62
N HIS A 163 -21.95 17.42 -14.80
CA HIS A 163 -23.41 17.41 -15.01
C HIS A 163 -24.19 18.37 -14.08
N GLY A 164 -23.52 19.01 -13.13
CA GLY A 164 -24.11 20.01 -12.24
C GLY A 164 -24.08 21.45 -12.79
N SER A 165 -23.50 21.64 -13.98
CA SER A 165 -23.59 22.89 -14.75
C SER A 165 -24.84 22.88 -15.65
N ASP A 166 -25.16 24.00 -16.33
CA ASP A 166 -26.31 24.14 -17.27
C ASP A 166 -26.23 23.21 -18.53
N SER A 167 -25.48 22.11 -18.46
CA SER A 167 -25.52 21.07 -19.46
C SER A 167 -26.89 20.37 -19.43
N SER A 168 -27.46 20.10 -20.60
CA SER A 168 -28.68 19.28 -20.74
C SER A 168 -28.32 17.95 -21.39
N PRO A 169 -27.52 17.09 -20.72
CA PRO A 169 -27.17 15.78 -21.24
C PRO A 169 -28.42 14.90 -21.31
N SER A 170 -28.44 13.99 -22.28
CA SER A 170 -29.47 12.96 -22.37
C SER A 170 -29.34 11.94 -21.23
N VAL A 171 -30.43 11.28 -20.89
CA VAL A 171 -30.44 10.19 -19.90
C VAL A 171 -29.46 9.07 -20.26
N ASP A 172 -29.30 8.77 -21.55
CA ASP A 172 -28.37 7.72 -22.00
C ASP A 172 -26.89 8.16 -21.87
N GLU A 173 -26.59 9.45 -22.00
CA GLU A 173 -25.25 9.99 -21.73
C GLU A 173 -24.91 9.94 -20.24
N ILE A 174 -25.86 10.32 -19.38
CA ILE A 174 -25.71 10.21 -17.92
C ILE A 174 -25.48 8.75 -17.52
N ASP A 175 -26.31 7.81 -18.00
CA ASP A 175 -26.21 6.38 -17.64
C ASP A 175 -24.87 5.76 -18.06
N LYS A 176 -24.35 6.15 -19.24
CA LYS A 176 -23.03 5.72 -19.72
C LYS A 176 -21.90 6.27 -18.85
N ASP A 177 -21.96 7.55 -18.48
CA ASP A 177 -20.93 8.19 -17.64
C ASP A 177 -20.92 7.57 -16.24
N VAL A 178 -22.10 7.45 -15.60
CA VAL A 178 -22.26 6.78 -14.31
C VAL A 178 -21.68 5.36 -14.35
N THR A 179 -21.98 4.59 -15.40
CA THR A 179 -21.46 3.22 -15.54
C THR A 179 -19.93 3.20 -15.65
N SER A 180 -19.33 4.15 -16.39
CA SER A 180 -17.88 4.27 -16.48
C SER A 180 -17.26 4.61 -15.13
N ARG A 181 -17.86 5.54 -14.38
CA ARG A 181 -17.36 6.01 -13.08
C ARG A 181 -17.47 4.97 -11.99
N LEU A 182 -18.58 4.24 -11.93
CA LEU A 182 -18.73 3.10 -11.02
C LEU A 182 -17.64 2.06 -11.27
N LYS A 183 -17.33 1.78 -12.54
CA LYS A 183 -16.22 0.88 -12.89
C LYS A 183 -14.86 1.45 -12.45
N MET A 184 -14.65 2.76 -12.55
CA MET A 184 -13.40 3.38 -12.07
C MET A 184 -13.25 3.28 -10.55
N LEU A 185 -14.33 3.51 -9.78
CA LEU A 185 -14.36 3.31 -8.32
C LEU A 185 -14.09 1.85 -7.93
N GLU A 186 -14.61 0.89 -8.69
CA GLU A 186 -14.40 -0.54 -8.43
C GLU A 186 -13.00 -1.04 -8.79
N ILE A 187 -12.28 -0.35 -9.68
CA ILE A 187 -10.95 -0.78 -10.12
C ILE A 187 -9.87 -0.03 -9.34
N PHE A 188 -9.86 1.30 -9.39
CA PHE A 188 -8.68 2.05 -8.97
C PHE A 188 -8.52 2.15 -7.44
N PRO A 189 -9.41 2.83 -6.70
CA PRO A 189 -9.24 2.95 -5.25
C PRO A 189 -9.44 1.61 -4.55
N LYS A 190 -10.29 0.73 -5.09
CA LYS A 190 -10.47 -0.62 -4.54
C LYS A 190 -9.20 -1.47 -4.62
N ASN A 191 -8.49 -1.47 -5.75
CA ASN A 191 -7.21 -2.19 -5.84
C ASN A 191 -6.20 -1.65 -4.81
N ARG A 192 -6.14 -0.33 -4.60
CA ARG A 192 -5.27 0.28 -3.58
C ARG A 192 -5.66 -0.16 -2.17
N LEU A 193 -6.95 -0.20 -1.85
CA LEU A 193 -7.44 -0.69 -0.55
C LEU A 193 -7.18 -2.19 -0.35
N ASP A 194 -7.31 -3.01 -1.40
CA ASP A 194 -6.99 -4.43 -1.35
C ASP A 194 -5.49 -4.64 -1.12
N THR A 195 -4.61 -3.90 -1.81
CA THR A 195 -3.17 -3.92 -1.52
C THR A 195 -2.87 -3.47 -0.09
N PHE A 196 -3.44 -2.35 0.36
CA PHE A 196 -3.29 -1.87 1.74
C PHE A 196 -3.64 -2.96 2.76
N LYS A 197 -4.77 -3.65 2.56
CA LYS A 197 -5.21 -4.77 3.41
C LYS A 197 -4.22 -5.93 3.43
N GLU A 198 -3.67 -6.29 2.27
CA GLU A 198 -2.67 -7.36 2.17
C GLU A 198 -1.38 -6.98 2.91
N GLU A 199 -0.94 -5.73 2.81
CA GLU A 199 0.26 -5.22 3.46
C GLU A 199 0.13 -5.14 4.99
N ILE A 200 -1.04 -4.72 5.51
CA ILE A 200 -1.35 -4.81 6.95
C ILE A 200 -1.16 -6.26 7.44
N LYS A 201 -1.70 -7.23 6.69
CA LYS A 201 -1.63 -8.65 7.08
C LYS A 201 -0.20 -9.18 7.01
N LYS A 202 0.54 -8.83 5.96
CA LYS A 202 1.91 -9.28 5.72
C LYS A 202 2.87 -8.77 6.80
N HIS A 203 2.72 -7.50 7.17
CA HIS A 203 3.61 -6.81 8.11
C HIS A 203 3.04 -6.63 9.50
N LYS A 204 1.98 -7.38 9.86
CA LYS A 204 1.30 -7.25 11.16
C LYS A 204 2.24 -7.27 12.36
N SER A 205 3.30 -8.09 12.33
CA SER A 205 4.26 -8.19 13.44
C SER A 205 5.18 -6.98 13.59
N ASN A 206 5.18 -6.04 12.64
CA ASN A 206 5.98 -4.82 12.68
C ASN A 206 5.27 -3.66 13.40
N PHE A 207 3.97 -3.77 13.65
CA PHE A 207 3.14 -2.72 14.23
C PHE A 207 2.63 -3.10 15.63
N SER A 208 2.24 -2.08 16.40
CA SER A 208 1.46 -2.28 17.63
C SER A 208 0.04 -2.76 17.28
N ASN A 209 -0.67 -3.36 18.25
CA ASN A 209 -2.07 -3.73 18.03
C ASN A 209 -2.95 -2.50 17.76
N GLU A 210 -2.69 -1.38 18.42
CA GLU A 210 -3.40 -0.12 18.23
C GLU A 210 -3.22 0.41 16.80
N GLN A 211 -1.98 0.43 16.29
CA GLN A 211 -1.69 0.80 14.89
C GLN A 211 -2.40 -0.13 13.89
N ILE A 212 -2.50 -1.44 14.18
CA ILE A 212 -3.24 -2.38 13.34
C ILE A 212 -4.74 -2.11 13.39
N ASP A 213 -5.29 -1.81 14.55
CA ASP A 213 -6.71 -1.50 14.72
C ASP A 213 -7.07 -0.19 13.99
N ASP A 214 -6.21 0.83 14.08
CA ASP A 214 -6.37 2.08 13.34
C ASP A 214 -6.32 1.86 11.83
N MET A 215 -5.33 1.13 11.32
CA MET A 215 -5.26 0.80 9.88
C MET A 215 -6.48 0.03 9.39
N ASN A 216 -7.02 -0.89 10.18
CA ASN A 216 -8.25 -1.60 9.83
C ASN A 216 -9.48 -0.68 9.85
N SER A 217 -9.56 0.25 10.82
CA SER A 217 -10.63 1.24 10.88
C SER A 217 -10.59 2.18 9.68
N ILE A 218 -9.40 2.66 9.30
CA ILE A 218 -9.17 3.49 8.12
C ILE A 218 -9.64 2.74 6.86
N LEU A 219 -9.21 1.49 6.68
CA LEU A 219 -9.62 0.64 5.56
C LEU A 219 -11.14 0.47 5.48
N GLN A 220 -11.79 0.19 6.61
CA GLN A 220 -13.24 0.04 6.68
C GLN A 220 -13.97 1.33 6.29
N ASN A 221 -13.54 2.46 6.87
CA ASN A 221 -14.18 3.75 6.66
C ASN A 221 -13.99 4.25 5.21
N LEU A 222 -12.79 4.12 4.63
CA LEU A 222 -12.57 4.43 3.21
C LEU A 222 -13.41 3.54 2.29
N SER A 223 -13.50 2.24 2.59
CA SER A 223 -14.35 1.31 1.82
C SER A 223 -15.82 1.75 1.87
N SER A 224 -16.33 2.06 3.07
CA SER A 224 -17.72 2.45 3.26
C SER A 224 -18.04 3.82 2.64
N SER A 225 -17.09 4.76 2.68
CA SER A 225 -17.21 6.04 1.99
C SER A 225 -17.34 5.85 0.48
N LEU A 226 -16.43 5.10 -0.14
CA LEU A 226 -16.45 4.83 -1.58
C LEU A 226 -17.71 4.06 -2.02
N GLU A 227 -18.16 3.07 -1.23
CA GLU A 227 -19.41 2.35 -1.49
C GLU A 227 -20.64 3.28 -1.42
N SER A 228 -20.65 4.22 -0.49
CA SER A 228 -21.73 5.21 -0.35
C SER A 228 -21.75 6.17 -1.54
N GLN A 229 -20.58 6.62 -1.99
CA GLN A 229 -20.47 7.46 -3.20
C GLN A 229 -20.88 6.71 -4.47
N ALA A 230 -20.51 5.43 -4.61
CA ALA A 230 -20.99 4.57 -5.68
C ALA A 230 -22.52 4.42 -5.63
N SER A 231 -23.11 4.34 -4.43
CA SER A 231 -24.56 4.29 -4.24
C SER A 231 -25.25 5.58 -4.71
N VAL A 232 -24.66 6.75 -4.44
CA VAL A 232 -25.13 8.05 -4.96
C VAL A 232 -25.09 8.08 -6.49
N LEU A 233 -23.95 7.73 -7.09
CA LEU A 233 -23.82 7.64 -8.56
C LEU A 233 -24.86 6.67 -9.15
N GLY A 234 -25.09 5.54 -8.49
CA GLY A 234 -26.09 4.55 -8.87
C GLY A 234 -27.51 5.09 -9.00
N GLN A 235 -27.87 6.16 -8.28
CA GLN A 235 -29.19 6.79 -8.36
C GLN A 235 -29.45 7.51 -9.68
N PHE A 236 -28.39 7.85 -10.43
CA PHE A 236 -28.47 8.50 -11.73
C PHE A 236 -28.56 7.50 -12.89
N LYS A 237 -28.47 6.18 -12.63
CA LYS A 237 -28.66 5.16 -13.67
C LYS A 237 -30.09 5.17 -14.19
N LYS A 238 -30.25 4.87 -15.47
CA LYS A 238 -31.55 4.71 -16.14
C LYS A 238 -32.42 3.66 -15.45
N PHE A 239 -31.79 2.58 -14.97
CA PHE A 239 -32.40 1.55 -14.14
C PHE A 239 -31.69 1.51 -12.79
N ARG A 240 -32.27 2.19 -11.80
CA ARG A 240 -31.74 2.27 -10.44
C ARG A 240 -32.28 1.18 -9.54
N ILE A 241 -31.47 0.77 -8.56
CA ILE A 241 -31.88 -0.07 -7.44
C ILE A 241 -32.26 0.87 -6.30
N ASN A 242 -33.47 0.68 -5.75
CA ASN A 242 -33.93 1.40 -4.56
C ASN A 242 -33.91 0.42 -3.39
N ASP A 243 -32.94 0.58 -2.49
CA ASP A 243 -32.80 -0.19 -1.26
C ASP A 243 -33.50 0.45 -0.05
N GLY A 244 -34.16 1.60 -0.23
CA GLY A 244 -34.84 2.34 0.82
C GLY A 244 -34.00 3.45 1.48
N THR A 245 -32.73 3.61 1.10
CA THR A 245 -31.83 4.66 1.61
C THR A 245 -31.89 5.91 0.71
N SER A 246 -31.88 7.10 1.31
CA SER A 246 -31.89 8.35 0.54
C SER A 246 -30.50 8.73 0.02
N VAL A 247 -30.46 9.60 -1.00
CA VAL A 247 -29.19 10.19 -1.48
C VAL A 247 -28.50 10.99 -0.38
N GLU A 248 -29.27 11.70 0.44
CA GLU A 248 -28.75 12.48 1.57
C GLU A 248 -28.07 11.57 2.59
N ASP A 249 -28.70 10.46 2.97
CA ASP A 249 -28.10 9.48 3.89
C ASP A 249 -26.79 8.89 3.34
N TYR A 250 -26.72 8.63 2.02
CA TYR A 250 -25.49 8.15 1.39
C TYR A 250 -24.39 9.22 1.37
N MET A 251 -24.73 10.47 1.08
CA MET A 251 -23.78 11.58 1.10
C MET A 251 -23.24 11.82 2.52
N ASP A 252 -24.12 11.79 3.53
CA ASP A 252 -23.73 11.97 4.93
C ASP A 252 -22.80 10.85 5.41
N ARG A 253 -23.10 9.59 5.06
CA ARG A 253 -22.21 8.46 5.34
C ARG A 253 -20.87 8.61 4.63
N ALA A 254 -20.89 8.94 3.34
CA ALA A 254 -19.67 9.15 2.56
C ALA A 254 -18.74 10.19 3.19
N GLN A 255 -19.31 11.32 3.63
CA GLN A 255 -18.56 12.40 4.26
C GLN A 255 -18.04 12.02 5.65
N THR A 256 -18.89 11.41 6.48
CA THR A 256 -18.53 11.03 7.85
C THR A 256 -17.41 10.00 7.85
N ASP A 257 -17.56 8.94 7.06
CA ASP A 257 -16.57 7.87 7.02
C ASP A 257 -15.25 8.35 6.40
N PHE A 258 -15.30 9.25 5.40
CA PHE A 258 -14.09 9.89 4.89
C PHE A 258 -13.37 10.71 5.96
N GLN A 259 -14.10 11.55 6.72
CA GLN A 259 -13.51 12.38 7.75
C GLN A 259 -12.87 11.53 8.86
N ASP A 260 -13.59 10.50 9.33
CA ASP A 260 -13.08 9.58 10.35
C ASP A 260 -11.81 8.85 9.87
N ALA A 261 -11.76 8.45 8.59
CA ALA A 261 -10.55 7.86 8.01
C ALA A 261 -9.40 8.88 7.96
N SER A 262 -9.65 10.11 7.48
CA SER A 262 -8.64 11.16 7.33
C SER A 262 -8.04 11.59 8.67
N ASP A 263 -8.87 11.73 9.70
CA ASP A 263 -8.41 12.08 11.05
C ASP A 263 -7.53 10.96 11.61
N LYS A 264 -7.97 9.70 11.46
CA LYS A 264 -7.17 8.53 11.88
C LYS A 264 -5.86 8.38 11.14
N VAL A 265 -5.81 8.70 9.83
CA VAL A 265 -4.54 8.70 9.08
C VAL A 265 -3.57 9.71 9.68
N THR A 266 -4.06 10.92 9.99
CA THR A 266 -3.25 11.97 10.61
C THR A 266 -2.69 11.52 11.96
N ASP A 267 -3.52 10.91 12.81
CA ASP A 267 -3.11 10.39 14.12
C ASP A 267 -2.09 9.24 14.00
N LEU A 268 -2.37 8.27 13.11
CA LEU A 268 -1.49 7.14 12.85
C LEU A 268 -0.10 7.60 12.36
N GLU A 269 -0.07 8.53 11.42
CA GLU A 269 1.17 9.06 10.86
C GLU A 269 1.97 9.87 11.88
N SER A 270 1.27 10.61 12.75
CA SER A 270 1.90 11.29 13.88
C SER A 270 2.54 10.29 14.85
N ASP A 271 1.83 9.23 15.22
CA ASP A 271 2.34 8.15 16.10
C ASP A 271 3.54 7.42 15.47
N LEU A 272 3.50 7.18 14.17
CA LEU A 272 4.58 6.55 13.42
C LEU A 272 5.80 7.48 13.21
N GLY A 273 5.68 8.77 13.51
CA GLY A 273 6.74 9.76 13.26
C GLY A 273 6.96 10.04 11.77
N VAL A 274 5.91 9.95 10.96
CA VAL A 274 5.94 10.33 9.55
C VAL A 274 6.11 11.85 9.45
N VAL A 275 7.13 12.28 8.71
CA VAL A 275 7.40 13.69 8.43
C VAL A 275 7.28 13.86 6.94
N TYR A 276 6.44 14.80 6.53
CA TYR A 276 6.36 15.26 5.15
C TYR A 276 7.56 16.18 4.91
N GLU A 277 8.47 15.77 4.03
CA GLU A 277 9.47 16.70 3.51
C GLU A 277 8.70 17.67 2.60
N GLU A 278 8.73 18.97 2.90
CA GLU A 278 8.21 19.99 1.98
C GLU A 278 8.96 19.83 0.66
N ASP A 279 8.23 19.41 -0.37
CA ASP A 279 8.78 19.32 -1.72
C ASP A 279 9.01 20.76 -2.20
N ASP A 280 10.24 21.26 -2.05
CA ASP A 280 10.70 22.58 -2.49
C ASP A 280 10.75 22.69 -4.04
N SER A 281 9.73 22.18 -4.75
CA SER A 281 9.62 22.25 -6.20
C SER A 281 8.50 23.21 -6.64
N TYR A 282 8.94 24.39 -7.07
CA TYR A 282 8.17 25.41 -7.81
C TYR A 282 8.01 25.05 -9.29
#